data_AF-A0A0E0JEF8-F1
#
_entry.id   AF-A0A0E0JEF8-F1
#
_cell.length_a   1.000
_cell.length_b   1.000
_cell.length_c   1.000
_cell.angle_alpha   90.00
_cell.angle_beta   90.00
_cell.angle_gamma   90.00
#
_symmetry.space_group_name_H-M   'P 1'
#
loop_
_entity.id
_entity.type
_entity.pdbx_description
1 polymer ?
#
loop_
_entity_poly.entity_id
_entity_poly.type
_entity_poly.pdbx_seq_one_letter_code
_entity_poly.pdbx_strand_id
1 'polypeptide(L)'
;MAAFLPLAILVFVSLLAAGTTANNGYTTPSPSPQQQQQYTPLALLTPPPAHSDKLLVKVEGMVYCQSCAQRNTHSLEGAKPLPNAEVSVICHDAKNRIMVGCRRAIADEHGYFLAELGVTKVSDFYMSNPRKACYVRLRASPDFECNNPTNINYSSIEGAPLRDEGKRWADHDYDNIVYAAGPLSFRPAICPSKHH
;
A
#
# COMPACT_ATOMS: atom_id res chain seq x y z
N MET A 1 -35.04 46.97 -7.07
CA MET A 1 -34.72 46.78 -5.63
C MET A 1 -33.60 45.76 -5.56
N ALA A 2 -32.33 46.11 -5.85
CA ALA A 2 -31.37 46.83 -5.01
C ALA A 2 -31.08 46.12 -3.68
N ALA A 3 -29.95 45.40 -3.61
CA ALA A 3 -28.98 45.48 -2.51
C ALA A 3 -27.74 44.61 -2.82
N PHE A 4 -26.65 45.28 -3.22
CA PHE A 4 -25.28 44.79 -3.23
C PHE A 4 -24.70 44.86 -1.81
N LEU A 5 -23.84 43.92 -1.41
CA LEU A 5 -22.88 44.08 -0.31
C LEU A 5 -21.51 43.44 -0.68
N PRO A 6 -20.35 44.03 -0.31
CA PRO A 6 -19.10 43.91 -1.05
C PRO A 6 -18.04 42.96 -0.46
N LEU A 7 -17.01 42.71 -1.28
CA LEU A 7 -15.76 42.01 -1.03
C LEU A 7 -14.93 42.58 0.13
N ALA A 8 -14.17 41.71 0.81
CA ALA A 8 -12.94 42.08 1.50
C ALA A 8 -11.81 41.11 1.10
N ILE A 9 -10.87 41.63 0.31
CA ILE A 9 -9.62 40.99 -0.10
C ILE A 9 -8.56 41.40 0.93
N LEU A 10 -7.91 40.45 1.60
CA LEU A 10 -6.74 40.72 2.44
C LEU A 10 -5.47 40.27 1.72
N VAL A 11 -4.83 41.24 1.08
CA VAL A 11 -3.46 41.19 0.58
C VAL A 11 -2.53 41.55 1.74
N PHE A 12 -1.61 40.67 2.12
CA PHE A 12 -0.46 41.07 2.96
C PHE A 12 0.83 40.95 2.13
N VAL A 13 1.35 42.12 1.76
CA VAL A 13 2.66 42.34 1.13
C VAL A 13 3.72 42.53 2.22
N SER A 14 4.90 42.03 1.89
CA SER A 14 6.17 41.87 2.60
C SER A 14 6.71 43.07 3.38
N LEU A 15 7.53 42.80 4.40
CA LEU A 15 8.66 43.66 4.79
C LEU A 15 9.97 42.86 4.81
N LEU A 16 10.88 43.27 3.92
CA LEU A 16 12.32 43.03 4.04
C LEU A 16 12.91 44.11 4.94
N ALA A 17 13.81 43.73 5.84
CA ALA A 17 14.75 44.67 6.47
C ALA A 17 16.15 44.05 6.43
N ALA A 18 17.01 44.65 5.62
CA ALA A 18 18.45 44.48 5.69
C ALA A 18 19.02 45.59 6.59
N GLY A 19 19.95 45.23 7.48
CA GLY A 19 20.70 46.17 8.32
C GLY A 19 22.12 45.64 8.54
N THR A 20 23.11 46.48 8.24
CA THR A 20 24.55 46.20 8.16
C THR A 20 25.32 46.58 9.43
N THR A 21 26.31 45.74 9.75
CA THR A 21 27.68 46.01 10.29
C THR A 21 27.96 46.83 11.57
N ALA A 22 28.67 46.14 12.48
CA ALA A 22 29.88 46.49 13.25
C ALA A 22 29.79 47.39 14.51
N ASN A 23 30.25 46.88 15.66
CA ASN A 23 31.60 47.15 16.19
C ASN A 23 31.89 46.32 17.47
N ASN A 24 33.18 46.17 17.73
CA ASN A 24 33.88 45.33 18.71
C ASN A 24 33.54 45.58 20.19
N GLY A 25 33.56 44.48 20.96
CA GLY A 25 33.70 44.49 22.41
C GLY A 25 34.06 43.08 22.89
N TYR A 26 35.36 42.80 23.05
CA TYR A 26 35.82 41.57 23.69
C TYR A 26 35.52 41.65 25.19
N THR A 27 34.67 40.75 25.69
CA THR A 27 34.55 40.46 27.12
C THR A 27 34.48 38.95 27.28
N THR A 28 35.52 38.39 27.88
CA THR A 28 35.65 36.98 28.24
C THR A 28 34.79 36.67 29.48
N PRO A 29 33.83 35.71 29.41
CA PRO A 29 33.19 35.20 30.61
C PRO A 29 34.03 34.09 31.26
N SER A 30 34.29 34.27 32.55
CA SER A 30 34.91 33.34 33.49
C SER A 30 34.23 31.95 33.51
N PRO A 31 34.94 30.84 33.77
CA PRO A 31 34.34 29.51 33.81
C PRO A 31 33.43 29.34 35.04
N SER A 32 32.17 29.01 34.79
CA SER A 32 31.17 28.75 35.82
C SER A 32 31.47 27.48 36.64
N PRO A 33 31.04 27.40 37.92
CA PRO A 33 31.31 26.27 38.80
C PRO A 33 30.57 24.99 38.38
N GLN A 34 31.27 23.85 38.45
CA GLN A 34 30.72 22.52 38.14
C GLN A 34 29.58 22.15 39.10
N GLN A 35 28.36 22.07 38.57
CA GLN A 35 27.25 21.37 39.22
C GLN A 35 27.39 19.87 38.96
N GLN A 36 27.41 19.09 40.04
CA GLN A 36 27.45 17.62 40.03
C GLN A 36 26.25 17.07 39.24
N GLN A 37 26.52 16.50 38.07
CA GLN A 37 25.53 15.67 37.38
C GLN A 37 25.44 14.33 38.09
N GLN A 38 24.30 14.11 38.75
CA GLN A 38 23.93 12.84 39.35
C GLN A 38 23.77 11.82 38.22
N TYR A 39 24.69 10.85 38.15
CA TYR A 39 24.64 9.77 37.17
C TYR A 39 23.45 8.85 37.46
N THR A 40 22.36 9.03 36.72
CA THR A 40 21.30 8.03 36.59
C THR A 40 21.80 6.92 35.67
N PRO A 41 21.73 5.62 36.05
CA PRO A 41 22.18 4.53 35.18
C PRO A 41 21.37 4.51 33.89
N LEU A 42 22.09 4.47 32.76
CA LEU A 42 21.60 4.37 31.40
C LEU A 42 20.50 3.30 31.32
N ALA A 43 19.24 3.72 31.16
CA ALA A 43 18.18 2.83 30.76
C ALA A 43 18.62 2.16 29.46
N LEU A 44 18.70 0.84 29.51
CA LEU A 44 19.06 -0.04 28.41
C LEU A 44 18.35 0.44 27.15
N LEU A 45 19.14 0.84 26.14
CA LEU A 45 18.67 0.90 24.77
C LEU A 45 18.27 -0.52 24.39
N THR A 46 17.00 -0.87 24.59
CA THR A 46 16.45 -2.06 23.95
C THR A 46 16.66 -1.86 22.46
N PRO A 47 17.44 -2.73 21.77
CA PRO A 47 17.46 -2.71 20.32
C PRO A 47 16.00 -2.79 19.83
N PRO A 48 15.64 -2.11 18.72
CA PRO A 48 14.33 -2.32 18.12
C PRO A 48 14.11 -3.83 17.98
N PRO A 49 12.92 -4.35 18.31
CA PRO A 49 12.66 -5.78 18.30
C PRO A 49 13.23 -6.37 17.02
N ALA A 50 14.15 -7.32 17.16
CA ALA A 50 14.79 -7.96 16.02
C ALA A 50 13.67 -8.54 15.16
N HIS A 51 13.51 -8.01 13.94
CA HIS A 51 12.52 -8.48 12.99
C HIS A 51 12.74 -9.99 12.80
N SER A 52 11.69 -10.78 12.96
CA SER A 52 11.82 -12.22 12.77
C SER A 52 12.25 -12.51 11.33
N ASP A 53 13.07 -13.55 11.14
CA ASP A 53 13.39 -14.04 9.79
C ASP A 53 12.21 -14.79 9.16
N LYS A 54 11.14 -15.02 9.94
CA LYS A 54 9.88 -15.64 9.52
C LYS A 54 8.78 -14.60 9.39
N LEU A 55 7.98 -14.76 8.34
CA LEU A 55 6.81 -13.96 8.06
C LEU A 55 5.57 -14.83 7.94
N LEU A 56 4.46 -14.39 8.51
CA LEU A 56 3.13 -14.80 8.08
C LEU A 56 2.65 -13.82 7.01
N VAL A 57 2.75 -14.23 5.74
CA VAL A 57 2.39 -13.36 4.61
C VAL A 57 0.90 -13.46 4.32
N LYS A 58 0.23 -12.31 4.37
CA LYS A 58 -1.15 -12.13 3.95
C LYS A 58 -1.21 -11.20 2.75
N VAL A 59 -2.11 -11.49 1.82
CA VAL A 59 -2.34 -10.67 0.62
C VAL A 59 -3.80 -10.30 0.56
N GLU A 60 -4.07 -8.99 0.52
CA GLU A 60 -5.41 -8.44 0.39
C GLU A 60 -5.60 -7.74 -0.95
N GLY A 61 -6.86 -7.59 -1.37
CA GLY A 61 -7.19 -6.80 -2.53
C GLY A 61 -8.68 -6.77 -2.81
N MET A 62 -9.05 -6.01 -3.83
CA MET A 62 -10.42 -5.88 -4.31
C MET A 62 -10.54 -6.46 -5.72
N VAL A 63 -11.65 -7.14 -5.98
CA VAL A 63 -12.05 -7.59 -7.31
C VAL A 63 -13.31 -6.84 -7.72
N TYR A 64 -13.28 -6.29 -8.94
CA TYR A 64 -14.38 -5.53 -9.51
C TYR A 64 -14.92 -6.15 -10.79
N CYS A 65 -16.16 -5.79 -11.11
CA CYS A 65 -16.70 -5.83 -12.45
C CYS A 65 -16.64 -4.42 -13.06
N GLN A 66 -15.89 -4.26 -14.15
CA GLN A 66 -15.74 -2.98 -14.85
C GLN A 66 -17.09 -2.53 -15.42
N SER A 67 -17.34 -1.22 -15.43
CA SER A 67 -18.53 -0.69 -16.10
C SER A 67 -18.43 -0.83 -17.63
N CYS A 68 -19.57 -0.98 -18.31
CA CYS A 68 -19.60 -0.97 -19.77
C CYS A 68 -19.10 0.33 -20.39
N ALA A 69 -19.24 1.46 -19.67
CA ALA A 69 -18.71 2.75 -20.12
C ALA A 69 -17.19 2.76 -20.22
N GLN A 70 -16.51 1.98 -19.37
CA GLN A 70 -15.05 1.89 -19.30
C GLN A 70 -14.48 0.64 -19.95
N ARG A 71 -15.31 -0.16 -20.64
CA ARG A 71 -14.87 -1.39 -21.30
C ARG A 71 -13.68 -1.11 -22.23
N ASN A 72 -12.64 -1.96 -22.13
CA ASN A 72 -11.37 -1.84 -22.87
C ASN A 72 -10.46 -0.68 -22.44
N THR A 73 -10.77 0.01 -21.34
CA THR A 73 -9.87 0.99 -20.73
C THR A 73 -9.21 0.43 -19.47
N HIS A 74 -8.26 1.18 -18.91
CA HIS A 74 -7.67 0.89 -17.60
C HIS A 74 -8.44 1.52 -16.42
N SER A 75 -9.61 2.11 -16.67
CA SER A 75 -10.40 2.79 -15.65
C SER A 75 -11.31 1.83 -14.88
N LEU A 76 -11.47 2.07 -13.58
CA LEU A 76 -12.45 1.42 -12.71
C LEU A 76 -13.62 2.35 -12.37
N GLU A 77 -13.79 3.45 -13.12
CA GLU A 77 -14.91 4.37 -12.91
C GLU A 77 -16.26 3.67 -13.14
N GLY A 78 -17.14 3.78 -12.15
CA GLY A 78 -18.44 3.09 -12.13
C GLY A 78 -18.35 1.57 -12.02
N ALA A 79 -17.17 1.00 -11.76
CA ALA A 79 -17.01 -0.42 -11.51
C ALA A 79 -17.71 -0.80 -10.19
N LYS A 80 -18.26 -2.00 -10.16
CA LYS A 80 -18.93 -2.55 -8.97
C LYS A 80 -18.06 -3.62 -8.34
N PRO A 81 -17.97 -3.74 -7.01
CA PRO A 81 -17.28 -4.87 -6.41
C PRO A 81 -17.92 -6.17 -6.87
N LEU A 82 -17.10 -7.21 -7.04
CA LEU A 82 -17.52 -8.49 -7.58
C LEU A 82 -17.43 -9.59 -6.51
N PRO A 83 -18.56 -9.92 -5.86
CA PRO A 83 -18.61 -10.96 -4.85
C PRO A 83 -18.21 -12.33 -5.40
N ASN A 84 -17.65 -13.17 -4.53
CA ASN A 84 -17.34 -14.57 -4.83
C ASN A 84 -16.37 -14.79 -6.01
N ALA A 85 -15.70 -13.74 -6.49
CA ALA A 85 -14.66 -13.83 -7.49
C ALA A 85 -13.46 -14.61 -6.96
N GLU A 86 -12.88 -15.46 -7.80
CA GLU A 86 -11.71 -16.25 -7.45
C GLU A 86 -10.43 -15.59 -7.95
N VAL A 87 -9.43 -15.54 -7.07
CA VAL A 87 -8.07 -15.10 -7.39
C VAL A 87 -7.05 -16.15 -6.98
N SER A 88 -5.88 -16.11 -7.61
CA SER A 88 -4.72 -16.93 -7.23
C SER A 88 -3.57 -16.02 -6.84
N VAL A 89 -3.00 -16.24 -5.65
CA VAL A 89 -1.73 -15.67 -5.23
C VAL A 89 -0.63 -16.65 -5.60
N ILE A 90 0.28 -16.21 -6.46
CA ILE A 90 1.39 -17.00 -7.00
C ILE A 90 2.67 -16.36 -6.48
N CYS A 91 3.49 -17.13 -5.79
CA CYS A 91 4.78 -16.68 -5.27
C CYS A 91 5.91 -17.50 -5.86
N HIS A 92 7.06 -16.87 -6.06
CA HIS A 92 8.27 -17.49 -6.55
C HIS A 92 9.27 -17.72 -5.41
N ASP A 93 9.90 -18.89 -5.41
CA ASP A 93 10.93 -19.26 -4.46
C ASP A 93 12.25 -18.51 -4.72
N ALA A 94 13.23 -18.68 -3.84
CA ALA A 94 14.56 -18.09 -3.98
C ALA A 94 15.27 -18.43 -5.32
N LYS A 95 14.86 -19.50 -6.00
CA LYS A 95 15.36 -19.93 -7.32
C LYS A 95 14.49 -19.43 -8.48
N ASN A 96 13.56 -18.52 -8.22
CA ASN A 96 12.61 -17.97 -9.17
C ASN A 96 11.66 -19.01 -9.79
N ARG A 97 11.32 -20.06 -9.04
CA ARG A 97 10.34 -21.09 -9.45
C ARG A 97 9.05 -20.88 -8.67
N ILE A 98 7.91 -21.23 -9.25
CA ILE A 98 6.64 -21.17 -8.53
C ILE A 98 6.72 -22.02 -7.24
N MET A 99 6.44 -21.41 -6.09
CA MET A 99 6.34 -22.10 -4.81
C MET A 99 5.20 -23.11 -4.87
N VAL A 100 5.40 -24.29 -4.28
CA VAL A 100 4.37 -25.33 -4.23
C VAL A 100 3.15 -24.78 -3.47
N GLY A 101 1.97 -24.83 -4.11
CA GLY A 101 0.71 -24.48 -3.46
C GLY A 101 0.27 -23.02 -3.62
N CYS A 102 0.24 -22.50 -4.86
CA CYS A 102 -0.45 -21.24 -5.18
C CYS A 102 -1.75 -21.11 -4.39
N ARG A 103 -1.91 -20.01 -3.65
CA ARG A 103 -3.04 -19.86 -2.74
C ARG A 103 -4.23 -19.30 -3.49
N ARG A 104 -5.32 -20.08 -3.54
CA ARG A 104 -6.61 -19.58 -4.00
C ARG A 104 -7.30 -18.79 -2.89
N ALA A 105 -7.88 -17.66 -3.25
CA ALA A 105 -8.79 -16.90 -2.38
C ALA A 105 -10.08 -16.57 -3.13
N ILE A 106 -11.16 -16.45 -2.37
CA ILE A 106 -12.49 -16.09 -2.86
C ILE A 106 -12.84 -14.74 -2.23
N ALA A 107 -13.28 -13.80 -3.06
CA ALA A 107 -13.72 -12.50 -2.61
C ALA A 107 -15.04 -12.61 -1.82
N ASP A 108 -15.17 -11.82 -0.77
CA ASP A 108 -16.37 -11.70 0.04
C ASP A 108 -17.50 -10.95 -0.68
N GLU A 109 -18.61 -10.71 0.02
CA GLU A 109 -19.79 -9.99 -0.48
C GLU A 109 -19.51 -8.54 -0.92
N HIS A 110 -18.35 -7.99 -0.58
CA HIS A 110 -17.92 -6.66 -0.98
C HIS A 110 -16.80 -6.71 -2.03
N GLY A 111 -16.53 -7.87 -2.62
CA GLY A 111 -15.46 -8.05 -3.59
C GLY A 111 -14.05 -8.02 -2.98
N TYR A 112 -13.92 -8.02 -1.65
CA TYR A 112 -12.64 -8.02 -0.95
C TYR A 112 -12.14 -9.44 -0.73
N PHE A 113 -10.85 -9.71 -0.93
CA PHE A 113 -10.24 -10.98 -0.58
C PHE A 113 -9.07 -10.79 0.39
N LEU A 114 -8.84 -11.80 1.23
CA LEU A 114 -7.64 -11.94 2.06
C LEU A 114 -7.12 -13.37 1.92
N ALA A 115 -5.88 -13.50 1.45
CA ALA A 115 -5.21 -14.78 1.25
C ALA A 115 -4.04 -14.91 2.24
N GLU A 116 -4.01 -15.97 3.03
CA GLU A 116 -2.90 -16.29 3.92
C GLU A 116 -2.00 -17.37 3.31
N LEU A 117 -0.70 -17.11 3.22
CA LEU A 117 0.29 -17.99 2.60
C LEU A 117 1.02 -18.91 3.60
N GLY A 118 0.71 -18.78 4.90
CA GLY A 118 1.38 -19.50 5.99
C GLY A 118 2.69 -18.83 6.42
N VAL A 119 3.30 -19.38 7.49
CA VAL A 119 4.56 -18.89 8.05
C VAL A 119 5.73 -19.44 7.24
N THR A 120 6.57 -18.56 6.71
CA THR A 120 7.73 -18.92 5.87
C THR A 120 8.90 -17.99 6.13
N LYS A 121 10.13 -18.38 5.78
CA LYS A 121 11.28 -17.48 5.93
C LYS A 121 11.29 -16.43 4.83
N VAL A 122 11.77 -15.24 5.15
CA VAL A 122 12.00 -14.17 4.17
C VAL A 122 12.91 -14.65 3.03
N SER A 123 13.93 -15.45 3.37
CA SER A 123 14.89 -16.02 2.42
C SER A 123 14.29 -17.00 1.42
N ASP A 124 13.09 -17.53 1.68
CA ASP A 124 12.45 -18.51 0.81
C ASP A 124 11.83 -17.85 -0.44
N PHE A 125 11.58 -16.53 -0.38
CA PHE A 125 11.06 -15.75 -1.49
C PHE A 125 12.15 -15.35 -2.49
N TYR A 126 11.78 -15.21 -3.76
CA TYR A 126 12.64 -14.62 -4.79
C TYR A 126 13.20 -13.26 -4.32
N MET A 127 14.52 -13.11 -4.41
CA MET A 127 15.27 -11.93 -3.93
C MET A 127 15.02 -11.58 -2.45
N SER A 128 14.65 -12.55 -1.62
CA SER A 128 14.30 -12.35 -0.21
C SER A 128 13.26 -11.24 0.00
N ASN A 129 12.31 -11.11 -0.94
CA ASN A 129 11.33 -10.03 -0.94
C ASN A 129 9.97 -10.50 -1.46
N PRO A 130 8.97 -10.69 -0.57
CA PRO A 130 7.62 -11.09 -0.98
C PRO A 130 7.00 -10.18 -2.04
N ARG A 131 7.31 -8.87 -2.04
CA ARG A 131 6.79 -7.93 -3.04
C ARG A 131 7.28 -8.21 -4.46
N LYS A 132 8.49 -8.76 -4.58
CA LYS A 132 9.11 -9.12 -5.85
C LYS A 132 8.84 -10.58 -6.24
N ALA A 133 8.47 -11.39 -5.27
CA ALA A 133 8.24 -12.81 -5.46
C ALA A 133 6.79 -13.16 -5.78
N CYS A 134 5.84 -12.35 -5.30
CA CYS A 134 4.43 -12.70 -5.32
C CYS A 134 3.58 -11.78 -6.20
N TYR A 135 2.56 -12.37 -6.82
CA TYR A 135 1.62 -11.69 -7.72
C TYR A 135 0.21 -12.27 -7.56
N VAL A 136 -0.82 -11.46 -7.82
CA VAL A 136 -2.21 -11.90 -7.79
C VAL A 136 -2.79 -11.94 -9.20
N ARG A 137 -3.41 -13.07 -9.57
CA ARG A 137 -4.10 -13.24 -10.86
C ARG A 137 -5.58 -13.49 -10.69
N LEU A 138 -6.36 -12.96 -11.63
CA LEU A 138 -7.76 -13.35 -11.79
C LEU A 138 -7.85 -14.83 -12.17
N ARG A 139 -8.75 -15.57 -11.53
CA ARG A 139 -8.97 -17.00 -11.81
C ARG A 139 -10.35 -17.25 -12.42
N ALA A 140 -11.40 -16.79 -11.74
CA ALA A 140 -12.77 -16.99 -12.20
C ALA A 140 -13.70 -15.90 -11.65
N SER A 141 -14.74 -15.61 -12.42
CA SER A 141 -15.89 -14.82 -11.97
C SER A 141 -17.09 -15.75 -11.83
N PRO A 142 -17.89 -15.63 -10.76
CA PRO A 142 -19.17 -16.34 -10.65
C PRO A 142 -20.26 -15.71 -11.52
N ASP A 143 -20.07 -14.46 -11.95
CA ASP A 143 -21.00 -13.72 -12.79
C ASP A 143 -20.65 -13.95 -14.27
N PHE A 144 -21.52 -14.67 -14.98
CA PHE A 144 -21.35 -14.96 -16.41
C PHE A 144 -21.43 -13.71 -17.29
N GLU A 145 -22.15 -12.67 -16.84
CA GLU A 145 -22.20 -11.40 -17.55
C GLU A 145 -20.88 -10.63 -17.40
N CYS A 146 -20.15 -10.85 -16.31
CA CYS A 146 -18.87 -10.22 -15.99
C CYS A 146 -17.72 -11.20 -15.75
N ASN A 147 -17.40 -12.02 -16.76
CA ASN A 147 -16.42 -13.09 -16.65
C ASN A 147 -15.16 -12.93 -17.52
N ASN A 148 -15.03 -11.84 -18.28
CA ASN A 148 -13.84 -11.63 -19.10
C ASN A 148 -12.72 -10.96 -18.29
N PRO A 149 -11.55 -11.59 -18.11
CA PRO A 149 -10.47 -10.98 -17.35
C PRO A 149 -9.95 -9.72 -18.05
N THR A 150 -9.64 -8.69 -17.27
CA THR A 150 -8.90 -7.50 -17.76
C THR A 150 -7.43 -7.59 -17.36
N ASN A 151 -6.60 -6.73 -17.96
CA ASN A 151 -5.22 -6.53 -17.53
C ASN A 151 -5.01 -5.23 -16.74
N ILE A 152 -6.05 -4.76 -16.03
CA ILE A 152 -5.91 -3.62 -15.11
C ILE A 152 -4.93 -4.01 -14.01
N ASN A 153 -3.95 -3.15 -13.73
CA ASN A 153 -2.88 -3.45 -12.77
C ASN A 153 -2.14 -4.77 -13.04
N TYR A 154 -2.00 -5.17 -14.31
CA TYR A 154 -1.31 -6.39 -14.72
C TYR A 154 -2.01 -7.69 -14.24
N SER A 155 -3.32 -7.64 -13.92
CA SER A 155 -4.03 -8.72 -13.23
C SER A 155 -4.26 -10.03 -14.02
N SER A 156 -3.95 -10.09 -15.33
CA SER A 156 -4.21 -11.28 -16.14
C SER A 156 -3.03 -12.24 -16.24
N ILE A 157 -2.07 -11.98 -17.13
CA ILE A 157 -1.00 -12.92 -17.47
C ILE A 157 0.18 -12.77 -16.53
N GLU A 158 0.63 -11.56 -16.26
CA GLU A 158 1.76 -11.30 -15.36
C GLU A 158 1.34 -11.52 -13.90
N GLY A 159 0.22 -10.90 -13.51
CA GLY A 159 -0.30 -10.82 -12.17
C GLY A 159 0.00 -9.47 -11.51
N ALA A 160 -0.95 -8.98 -10.72
CA ALA A 160 -0.82 -7.72 -10.01
C ALA A 160 0.27 -7.83 -8.93
N PRO A 161 1.29 -6.96 -8.95
CA PRO A 161 2.36 -6.99 -7.96
C PRO A 161 1.85 -6.55 -6.59
N LEU A 162 2.55 -7.00 -5.54
CA LEU A 162 2.23 -6.67 -4.17
C LEU A 162 2.85 -5.33 -3.74
N ARG A 163 2.10 -4.55 -2.97
CA ARG A 163 2.52 -3.30 -2.32
C ARG A 163 2.50 -3.47 -0.81
N ASP A 164 3.46 -2.83 -0.14
CA ASP A 164 3.55 -2.80 1.32
C ASP A 164 2.95 -1.50 1.82
N GLU A 165 1.79 -1.61 2.48
CA GLU A 165 1.06 -0.48 3.02
C GLU A 165 1.39 -0.25 4.51
N GLY A 166 2.45 -0.87 5.03
CA GLY A 166 2.87 -0.74 6.43
C GLY A 166 2.05 -1.55 7.43
N LYS A 167 1.10 -2.38 6.97
CA LYS A 167 0.29 -3.28 7.81
C LYS A 167 1.14 -4.45 8.31
N ARG A 168 1.77 -4.27 9.47
CA ARG A 168 2.61 -5.30 10.11
C ARG A 168 2.49 -5.29 11.63
N TRP A 169 2.63 -6.45 12.25
CA TRP A 169 2.74 -6.59 13.70
C TRP A 169 3.50 -7.88 14.06
N ALA A 170 4.25 -7.83 15.15
CA ALA A 170 4.94 -9.01 15.68
C ALA A 170 3.93 -9.97 16.34
N ASP A 171 4.11 -11.27 16.12
CA ASP A 171 3.27 -12.31 16.70
C ASP A 171 4.09 -13.57 16.96
N HIS A 172 4.18 -13.95 18.23
CA HIS A 172 5.03 -15.07 18.66
C HIS A 172 6.46 -15.00 18.09
N ASP A 173 6.85 -15.95 17.23
CA ASP A 173 8.18 -16.08 16.63
C ASP A 173 8.24 -15.61 15.16
N TYR A 174 7.21 -14.91 14.66
CA TYR A 174 7.17 -14.37 13.30
C TYR A 174 6.54 -12.97 13.24
N ASP A 175 6.74 -12.28 12.13
CA ASP A 175 6.04 -11.03 11.85
C ASP A 175 4.84 -11.28 10.91
N ASN A 176 3.66 -10.83 11.32
CA ASN A 176 2.51 -10.76 10.42
C ASN A 176 2.72 -9.57 9.48
N ILE A 177 2.56 -9.80 8.18
CA ILE A 177 2.59 -8.73 7.18
C ILE A 177 1.44 -8.88 6.20
N VAL A 178 0.73 -7.79 5.94
CA VAL A 178 -0.34 -7.73 4.96
C VAL A 178 0.12 -6.87 3.79
N TYR A 179 0.21 -7.47 2.62
CA TYR A 179 0.47 -6.77 1.36
C TYR A 179 -0.82 -6.52 0.60
N ALA A 180 -0.91 -5.38 -0.07
CA ALA A 180 -2.03 -5.05 -0.94
C ALA A 180 -1.69 -5.35 -2.40
N ALA A 181 -2.56 -6.10 -3.08
CA ALA A 181 -2.58 -6.14 -4.54
C ALA A 181 -3.28 -4.88 -5.09
N GLY A 182 -2.89 -4.45 -6.29
CA GLY A 182 -3.71 -3.48 -7.03
C GLY A 182 -5.11 -4.07 -7.29
N PRO A 183 -6.17 -3.25 -7.37
CA PRO A 183 -7.50 -3.78 -7.65
C PRO A 183 -7.51 -4.54 -8.98
N LEU A 184 -8.14 -5.72 -8.97
CA LEU A 184 -8.28 -6.58 -10.14
C LEU A 184 -9.70 -6.39 -10.69
N SER A 185 -9.89 -6.64 -11.98
CA SER A 185 -11.22 -6.50 -12.57
C SER A 185 -11.49 -7.50 -13.67
N PHE A 186 -12.68 -8.09 -13.64
CA PHE A 186 -13.31 -8.62 -14.83
C PHE A 186 -14.04 -7.50 -15.56
N ARG A 187 -14.48 -7.76 -16.80
CA ARG A 187 -15.33 -6.86 -17.58
C ARG A 187 -16.52 -7.61 -18.15
N PRO A 188 -17.61 -6.91 -18.46
CA PRO A 188 -18.75 -7.51 -19.09
C PRO A 188 -18.41 -8.17 -20.43
N ALA A 189 -19.02 -9.32 -20.73
CA ALA A 189 -18.87 -9.97 -22.02
C ALA A 189 -19.67 -9.26 -23.11
N ILE A 190 -20.85 -8.77 -22.77
CA ILE A 190 -21.74 -8.03 -23.65
C ILE A 190 -22.05 -6.69 -22.97
N CYS A 191 -22.06 -5.62 -23.74
CA CYS A 191 -22.49 -4.31 -23.28
C CYS A 191 -23.62 -3.83 -24.20
N PRO A 192 -24.72 -3.28 -23.64
CA PRO A 192 -25.76 -2.68 -24.45
C PRO A 192 -25.17 -1.60 -25.36
N SER A 193 -25.62 -1.53 -26.61
CA SER A 193 -25.27 -0.43 -27.50
C SER A 193 -25.75 0.88 -26.88
N LYS A 194 -24.88 1.90 -26.87
CA LYS A 194 -25.31 3.26 -26.55
C LYS A 194 -26.21 3.72 -27.69
N HIS A 195 -27.53 3.71 -27.49
CA HIS A 195 -28.44 4.43 -28.38
C HIS A 195 -28.24 5.92 -28.09
N HIS A 196 -27.74 6.63 -29.10
CA HIS A 196 -27.59 8.09 -29.11
C HIS A 196 -28.80 8.73 -29.76
#